data_AF-A0AAW6B4S8-F1
#
_entry.id   AF-A0AAW6B4S8-F1
#
_cell.length_a   1.000
_cell.length_b   1.000
_cell.length_c   1.000
_cell.angle_alpha   90.00
_cell.angle_beta   90.00
_cell.angle_gamma   90.00
#
_symmetry.space_group_name_H-M   'P 1'
#
loop_
_entity.id
_entity.type
_entity.pdbx_description
1 polymer ?
#
loop_
_entity_poly.entity_id
_entity_poly.type
_entity_poly.pdbx_seq_one_letter_code
_entity_poly.pdbx_strand_id
1 'polypeptide(L)' 'GTISFAGIEYDESQVGTHKYKISEVAGNEPGITYDKTVYEVEVSVTKDTQANRLNATVSKTPEELKFTNQYTPAEKTSVT' A
#
# COMPACT_ATOMS: atom_id res chain seq x y z
N GLY A 1 -1.98 -4.03 12.05
CA GLY A 1 -0.96 -3.02 12.41
C GLY A 1 -1.00 -1.90 11.39
N THR A 2 -0.15 -0.89 11.53
CA THR A 2 0.00 0.20 10.57
C THR A 2 1.43 0.19 10.02
N ILE A 3 1.57 0.37 8.71
CA ILE A 3 2.86 0.44 8.04
C ILE A 3 2.97 1.82 7.38
N SER A 4 4.09 2.48 7.61
CA SER A 4 4.41 3.77 6.98
C SER A 4 5.54 3.57 5.99
N PHE A 5 5.35 4.04 4.76
CA PHE A 5 6.39 4.06 3.74
C PHE A 5 7.26 5.32 3.88
N ALA A 6 8.48 5.26 3.36
CA ALA A 6 9.27 6.46 3.15
C ALA A 6 8.55 7.40 2.17
N GLY A 7 8.74 8.70 2.35
CA GLY A 7 8.21 9.70 1.43
C GLY A 7 8.81 9.54 0.03
N ILE A 8 7.99 9.83 -0.98
CA ILE A 8 8.44 9.94 -2.38
C ILE A 8 8.58 11.42 -2.70
N GLU A 9 9.75 11.81 -3.20
CA GLU A 9 10.02 13.18 -3.62
C GLU A 9 9.74 13.34 -5.12
N TYR A 10 9.21 14.51 -5.48
CA TYR A 10 8.94 14.88 -6.87
C TYR A 10 9.53 16.25 -7.19
N ASP A 11 10.08 16.38 -8.38
CA ASP A 11 10.52 17.64 -8.96
C ASP A 11 9.59 18.13 -10.08
N GLU A 12 9.90 19.29 -10.66
CA GLU A 12 9.07 19.92 -11.69
C GLU A 12 8.99 19.12 -12.99
N SER A 13 10.02 18.33 -13.33
CA SER A 13 10.00 17.47 -14.50
C SER A 13 9.03 16.29 -14.35
N GLN A 14 8.62 16.02 -13.11
CA GLN A 14 7.71 14.93 -12.75
C GLN A 14 6.27 15.41 -12.52
N VAL A 15 5.90 16.62 -12.95
CA VAL A 15 4.50 17.07 -12.97
C VAL A 15 3.68 16.13 -13.87
N GLY A 16 2.58 15.59 -13.34
CA GLY A 16 1.76 14.58 -14.01
C GLY A 16 1.22 13.51 -13.06
N THR A 17 0.68 12.43 -13.63
CA THR A 17 0.10 11.31 -12.88
C THR A 17 1.11 10.17 -12.77
N HIS A 18 1.38 9.74 -11.54
CA HIS A 18 2.24 8.59 -11.23
C HIS A 18 1.41 7.45 -10.68
N LYS A 19 1.62 6.23 -11.18
CA LYS A 19 0.88 5.04 -10.75
C LYS A 19 1.78 4.14 -9.92
N TYR A 20 1.29 3.78 -8.74
CA TYR A 20 1.95 2.89 -7.79
C TYR A 20 1.09 1.66 -7.51
N LYS A 21 1.76 0.57 -7.14
CA LYS A 21 1.12 -0.67 -6.70
C LYS A 21 1.55 -0.98 -5.28
N ILE A 22 0.58 -1.23 -4.41
CA ILE A 22 0.80 -1.64 -3.02
C ILE A 22 0.26 -3.06 -2.88
N SER A 23 1.12 -3.98 -2.43
CA SER A 23 0.78 -5.37 -2.18
C SER A 23 1.46 -5.84 -0.90
N GLU A 24 0.84 -6.79 -0.20
CA GLU A 24 1.50 -7.49 0.89
C GLU A 24 2.50 -8.50 0.35
N VAL A 25 3.67 -8.62 1.00
CA VAL A 25 4.64 -9.66 0.72
C VAL A 25 4.27 -10.89 1.53
N ALA A 26 4.00 -12.00 0.85
CA ALA A 26 3.68 -13.26 1.52
C ALA A 26 4.87 -13.74 2.36
N GLY A 27 4.60 -14.07 3.62
CA GLY A 27 5.54 -14.78 4.49
C GLY A 27 5.50 -16.29 4.27
N ASN A 28 6.05 -17.04 5.22
CA ASN A 28 6.08 -18.51 5.18
C ASN A 28 5.59 -19.13 6.50
N GLU A 29 4.84 -18.38 7.30
CA GLU A 29 4.35 -18.82 8.59
C GLU A 29 3.25 -19.89 8.41
N PRO A 30 3.40 -21.07 9.05
CA PRO A 30 2.46 -22.17 8.89
C PRO A 30 1.07 -21.78 9.40
N GLY A 31 0.05 -22.11 8.61
CA GLY A 31 -1.34 -21.80 8.93
C GLY A 31 -1.76 -20.36 8.62
N ILE A 32 -0.87 -19.50 8.11
CA ILE A 32 -1.23 -18.14 7.69
C ILE A 32 -1.51 -18.11 6.19
N THR A 33 -2.69 -17.59 5.83
CA THR A 33 -3.01 -17.19 4.45
C THR A 33 -2.88 -15.67 4.35
N TYR A 34 -1.89 -15.22 3.58
CA TYR A 34 -1.63 -13.81 3.32
C TYR A 34 -2.58 -13.24 2.26
N ASP A 35 -2.84 -11.95 2.37
CA ASP A 35 -3.67 -11.23 1.42
C ASP A 35 -2.94 -11.06 0.08
N LYS A 36 -3.64 -11.32 -1.02
CA LYS A 36 -3.09 -11.22 -2.40
C LYS A 36 -3.59 -9.98 -3.14
N THR A 37 -4.34 -9.12 -2.47
CA THR A 37 -4.87 -7.90 -3.04
C THR A 37 -3.73 -7.00 -3.51
N VAL A 38 -3.90 -6.37 -4.67
CA VAL A 38 -2.98 -5.34 -5.17
C VAL A 38 -3.78 -4.06 -5.30
N TYR A 39 -3.37 -3.02 -4.58
CA TYR A 39 -3.97 -1.71 -4.67
C TYR A 39 -3.21 -0.87 -5.69
N GLU A 40 -3.93 -0.38 -6.69
CA GLU A 40 -3.43 0.66 -7.58
C GLU A 40 -3.72 2.03 -6.97
N VAL A 41 -2.66 2.80 -6.76
CA VAL A 41 -2.70 4.15 -6.19
C VAL A 41 -2.15 5.11 -7.24
N GLU A 42 -2.82 6.24 -7.43
CA GLU A 42 -2.35 7.29 -8.32
C GLU A 42 -1.94 8.50 -7.48
N VAL A 43 -0.79 9.09 -7.80
CA VAL A 43 -0.33 10.35 -7.24
C VAL A 43 -0.35 11.39 -8.35
N SER A 44 -1.18 12.41 -8.19
CA SER A 44 -1.25 13.56 -9.09
C SER A 44 -0.33 14.65 -8.57
N VAL A 45 0.72 14.95 -9.33
CA VAL A 45 1.67 16.03 -9.03
C VAL A 45 1.32 17.22 -9.92
N THR A 46 1.04 18.36 -9.30
CA THR A 46 0.64 19.60 -9.99
C THR A 46 1.53 20.76 -9.57
N LYS A 47 1.78 21.70 -10.48
CA LYS A 47 2.50 22.95 -10.17
C LYS A 47 1.48 24.06 -9.92
N ASP A 48 1.52 24.61 -8.71
CA ASP A 48 0.90 25.90 -8.42
C ASP A 48 1.86 27.00 -8.87
N THR A 49 1.51 27.67 -9.96
CA THR A 49 2.31 28.74 -10.55
C THR A 49 2.20 30.05 -9.77
N GLN A 50 1.13 30.25 -8.99
CA GLN A 50 0.95 31.46 -8.18
C GLN A 50 1.78 31.39 -6.90
N ALA A 51 1.77 30.23 -6.23
CA ALA A 51 2.56 29.99 -5.02
C ALA A 51 3.99 29.48 -5.30
N ASN A 52 4.31 29.24 -6.58
CA ASN A 52 5.57 28.63 -7.03
C ASN A 52 5.93 27.32 -6.29
N ARG A 53 4.94 26.43 -6.07
CA ARG A 53 5.11 25.18 -5.31
C ARG A 53 4.49 23.98 -6.03
N LEU A 54 5.01 22.78 -5.77
CA LEU A 54 4.41 21.52 -6.21
C LEU A 54 3.42 21.00 -5.17
N ASN A 55 2.28 20.49 -5.63
CA ASN A 55 1.30 19.78 -4.79
C ASN A 55 1.19 18.34 -5.28
N ALA A 56 1.27 17.38 -4.36
CA ALA A 56 1.07 15.96 -4.63
C ALA A 56 -0.21 15.47 -3.93
N THR A 57 -1.12 14.89 -4.69
CA THR A 57 -2.40 14.38 -4.19
C THR A 57 -2.51 12.89 -4.47
N VAL A 58 -2.78 12.09 -3.44
CA VAL A 58 -2.92 10.64 -3.52
C VAL A 58 -4.39 10.27 -3.75
N SER A 59 -4.66 9.31 -4.64
CA SER A 59 -6.03 8.92 -5.01
C SER A 59 -6.74 8.01 -4.00
N LYS A 60 -6.01 7.44 -3.04
CA LYS A 60 -6.53 6.52 -2.02
C LYS A 60 -6.14 6.95 -0.62
N THR A 61 -7.05 6.72 0.32
CA THR A 61 -6.83 6.94 1.75
C THR A 61 -6.26 5.69 2.43
N PRO A 62 -5.62 5.83 3.60
CA PRO A 62 -5.16 4.68 4.38
C PRO A 62 -6.29 3.70 4.76
N GLU A 63 -7.52 4.17 4.85
CA GLU A 63 -8.68 3.34 5.23
C GLU A 63 -9.12 2.39 4.11
N GLU A 64 -8.81 2.74 2.87
CA GLU A 64 -9.04 1.93 1.66
C GLU A 64 -7.92 0.93 1.37
N LEU A 65 -6.77 1.07 2.04
CA LEU A 65 -5.56 0.27 1.85
C LEU A 65 -5.38 -0.69 3.04
N LYS A 66 -6.12 -1.80 3.04
CA LYS A 66 -6.15 -2.75 4.16
C LYS A 66 -5.95 -4.18 3.69
N PHE A 67 -4.88 -4.81 4.17
CA PHE A 67 -4.65 -6.24 3.98
C PHE A 67 -5.19 -7.04 5.16
N THR A 68 -5.83 -8.18 4.88
CA THR A 68 -6.37 -9.09 5.91
C THR A 68 -5.79 -10.49 5.76
N ASN A 69 -5.07 -10.93 6.80
CA ASN A 69 -4.51 -12.28 6.85
C ASN A 69 -5.37 -13.21 7.69
N GLN A 70 -5.52 -14.44 7.22
CA GLN A 70 -6.29 -15.45 7.92
C GLN A 70 -5.37 -16.50 8.53
N TYR A 71 -5.49 -16.73 9.84
CA TYR A 71 -4.84 -17.84 10.50
C TYR A 71 -5.79 -19.04 10.61
N THR A 72 -5.31 -20.22 10.18
CA THR A 72 -5.96 -21.51 10.33
C THR A 72 -4.96 -22.46 11.01
N PRO A 73 -5.11 -22.74 12.32
CA PRO A 73 -4.27 -23.72 12.99
C PRO A 73 -4.48 -25.11 12.40
N ALA A 74 -3.40 -25.90 12.29
CA ALA A 74 -3.53 -27.32 11.98
C ALA A 74 -4.41 -28.00 13.03
N GLU A 75 -5.29 -28.92 12.62
CA GLU A 75 -6.07 -29.71 13.57
C GLU A 75 -5.11 -30.37 14.57
N LYS A 76 -5.38 -30.19 15.87
CA LYS A 76 -4.70 -30.97 16.89
C LYS A 76 -5.09 -32.42 16.64
N THR A 77 -4.17 -33.23 16.14
CA THR A 77 -4.27 -34.69 16.25
C THR A 77 -4.19 -35.02 17.74
N SER A 78 -5.36 -35.10 18.38
CA SER A 78 -5.49 -35.82 19.64
C SER A 78 -5.17 -37.28 19.34
N VAL A 79 -4.02 -37.74 19.82
CA VAL A 79 -3.77 -39.18 19.93
C VAL A 79 -4.58 -39.65 21.14
N THR A 80 -5.61 -40.46 20.87
CA THR A 80 -6.40 -41.17 21.88
C THR A 80 -5.62 -42.36 22.42
#